data_AF-A0A212JV71-F1
#
_entry.id   AF-A0A212JV71-F1
#
_cell.length_a   1.000
_cell.length_b   1.000
_cell.length_c   1.000
_cell.angle_alpha   90.00
_cell.angle_beta   90.00
_cell.angle_gamma   90.00
#
_symmetry.space_group_name_H-M   'P 1'
#
loop_
_entity.id
_entity.type
_entity.pdbx_description
1 polymer ?
#
loop_
_entity_poly.entity_id
_entity_poly.type
_entity_poly.pdbx_seq_one_letter_code
_entity_poly.pdbx_strand_id
1 'polypeptide(L)'
;MKTIILTSVLTAFLSVTSLYAGEPKTRVYSNEEISATGVVKELISYDTKLGCPIDKAIYHYTPDGLLQKKTLYKWDSNAGWIGSQKYDYECNGDGKIINLIYTEWNDKLNTWSCHSEQLVHIYDTEGELLATKQIHINNDSTYLMSQK
;
A
#
# COMPACT_ATOMS: atom_id res chain seq x y z
N MET A 1 -28.78 -4.20 28.27
CA MET A 1 -28.25 -2.82 28.16
C MET A 1 -27.62 -2.49 29.50
N LYS A 2 -26.34 -2.17 29.64
CA LYS A 2 -25.59 -1.16 28.89
C LYS A 2 -24.15 -1.60 28.62
N THR A 3 -23.68 -1.20 27.45
CA THR A 3 -22.42 -1.47 26.78
C THR A 3 -21.21 -1.05 27.60
N ILE A 4 -20.24 -1.94 27.76
CA ILE A 4 -18.88 -1.58 28.16
C ILE A 4 -18.11 -1.32 26.87
N ILE A 5 -17.95 -0.04 26.52
CA ILE A 5 -17.09 0.37 25.41
C ILE A 5 -15.66 0.31 25.94
N LEU A 6 -14.91 -0.73 25.57
CA LEU A 6 -13.46 -0.75 25.76
C LEU A 6 -12.83 0.06 24.63
N THR A 7 -12.68 1.35 24.89
CA THR A 7 -11.79 2.22 24.12
C THR A 7 -10.36 1.74 24.38
N SER A 8 -9.67 1.21 23.39
CA SER A 8 -8.24 0.85 23.52
C SER A 8 -7.42 1.39 22.36
N VAL A 9 -6.78 2.52 22.67
CA VAL A 9 -5.40 2.91 22.33
C VAL A 9 -4.93 2.65 20.91
N LEU A 10 -4.95 3.70 20.09
CA LEU A 10 -3.89 3.93 19.10
C LEU A 10 -3.45 5.40 19.19
N THR A 11 -2.64 5.69 20.19
CA THR A 11 -1.95 6.97 20.35
C THR A 11 -0.47 6.72 20.09
N ALA A 12 -0.02 6.93 18.85
CA ALA A 12 1.41 7.11 18.55
C ALA A 12 1.62 7.65 17.12
N PHE A 13 1.21 8.89 16.84
CA PHE A 13 1.81 9.72 15.77
C PHE A 13 1.73 11.20 16.13
N LEU A 14 2.30 11.57 17.28
CA LEU A 14 2.55 12.97 17.64
C LEU A 14 4.01 13.15 18.03
N SER A 15 4.91 13.08 17.06
CA SER A 15 6.31 13.47 17.27
C SER A 15 6.99 13.88 15.97
N VAL A 16 6.62 15.05 15.46
CA VAL A 16 7.53 16.10 14.94
C VAL A 16 6.74 17.39 14.79
N THR A 17 6.66 18.19 15.86
CA THR A 17 6.27 19.60 15.78
C THR A 17 7.51 20.45 15.59
N SER A 18 7.97 20.60 14.34
CA SER A 18 8.47 21.90 13.91
C SER A 18 7.29 22.65 13.31
N LEU A 19 6.62 23.48 14.12
CA LEU A 19 5.63 24.43 13.64
C LEU A 19 6.35 25.49 12.79
N TYR A 20 6.61 25.16 11.54
CA TYR A 20 6.88 26.17 10.53
C TYR A 20 5.53 26.76 10.13
N ALA A 21 5.19 27.93 10.64
CA ALA A 21 3.98 28.68 10.31
C ALA A 21 4.09 29.33 8.91
N GLY A 22 4.52 28.55 7.91
CA GLY A 22 4.38 28.90 6.50
C GLY A 22 3.21 28.15 5.90
N GLU A 23 2.61 28.67 4.82
CA GLU A 23 1.63 27.89 4.07
C GLU A 23 2.25 26.53 3.68
N PRO A 24 1.55 25.41 3.89
CA PRO A 24 2.09 24.12 3.53
C PRO A 24 2.35 24.09 2.02
N LYS A 25 3.60 23.82 1.65
CA LYS A 25 4.04 23.68 0.25
C LYS A 25 3.34 22.52 -0.47
N THR A 26 2.72 21.62 0.28
CA THR A 26 2.02 20.45 -0.22
C THR A 26 0.61 20.40 0.36
N ARG A 27 -0.38 20.22 -0.50
CA ARG A 27 -1.76 19.91 -0.12
C ARG A 27 -2.06 18.45 -0.46
N VAL A 28 -2.78 17.76 0.41
CA VAL A 28 -3.24 16.39 0.16
C VAL A 28 -4.74 16.40 -0.13
N TYR A 29 -5.12 15.79 -1.24
CA TYR A 29 -6.49 15.49 -1.60
C TYR A 29 -6.77 14.03 -1.28
N SER A 30 -7.98 13.74 -0.79
CA SER A 30 -8.41 12.39 -0.44
C SER A 30 -9.77 12.11 -1.05
N ASN A 31 -9.93 10.92 -1.63
CA ASN A 31 -11.21 10.40 -2.08
C ASN A 31 -11.37 8.96 -1.59
N GLU A 32 -12.61 8.59 -1.27
CA GLU A 32 -12.93 7.23 -0.82
C GLU A 32 -14.18 6.74 -1.56
N GLU A 33 -14.07 5.56 -2.16
CA GLU A 33 -15.17 4.84 -2.78
C GLU A 33 -15.48 3.60 -1.94
N ILE A 34 -16.71 3.50 -1.47
CA ILE A 34 -17.18 2.41 -0.61
C ILE A 34 -18.12 1.52 -1.43
N SER A 35 -17.88 0.22 -1.40
CA SER A 35 -18.69 -0.78 -2.11
C SER A 35 -18.90 -2.02 -1.24
N ALA A 36 -19.74 -2.95 -1.72
CA ALA A 36 -19.95 -4.23 -1.04
C ALA A 36 -18.68 -5.11 -0.97
N THR A 37 -17.72 -4.89 -1.86
CA THR A 37 -16.47 -5.66 -1.92
C THR A 37 -15.32 -5.02 -1.14
N GLY A 38 -15.52 -3.81 -0.59
CA GLY A 38 -14.50 -3.11 0.20
C GLY A 38 -14.44 -1.61 -0.07
N VAL A 39 -13.30 -1.01 0.32
CA VAL A 39 -13.04 0.43 0.20
C VAL A 39 -11.83 0.68 -0.70
N VAL A 40 -11.97 1.60 -1.64
CA VAL A 40 -10.86 2.15 -2.41
C VAL A 40 -10.59 3.57 -1.93
N LYS A 41 -9.39 3.83 -1.40
CA LYS A 41 -8.96 5.14 -0.93
C LYS A 41 -7.86 5.68 -1.83
N GLU A 42 -8.06 6.87 -2.37
CA GLU A 42 -7.08 7.59 -3.17
C GLU A 42 -6.57 8.81 -2.40
N LEU A 43 -5.24 8.99 -2.38
CA LEU A 43 -4.56 10.17 -1.85
C LEU A 43 -3.70 10.79 -2.94
N ILE A 44 -3.78 12.10 -3.14
CA ILE A 44 -2.94 12.85 -4.09
C ILE A 44 -2.21 13.97 -3.35
N SER A 45 -0.88 13.97 -3.43
CA SER A 45 -0.04 15.08 -2.98
C SER A 45 0.12 16.10 -4.10
N TYR A 46 -0.12 17.38 -3.80
CA TYR A 46 -0.10 18.48 -4.76
C TYR A 46 0.82 19.61 -4.29
N ASP A 47 1.76 20.03 -5.13
CA ASP A 47 2.62 21.17 -4.86
C ASP A 47 1.85 22.47 -5.12
N THR A 48 1.55 23.20 -4.04
CA THR A 48 0.77 24.44 -4.11
C THR A 48 1.55 25.60 -4.69
N LYS A 49 2.88 25.53 -4.67
CA LYS A 49 3.77 26.56 -5.23
C LYS A 49 3.95 26.38 -6.73
N LEU A 50 4.14 25.16 -7.19
CA LEU A 50 4.33 24.81 -8.60
C LEU A 50 3.00 24.60 -9.34
N GLY A 51 1.90 24.40 -8.61
CA GLY A 51 0.59 24.20 -9.20
C GLY A 51 0.45 22.84 -9.89
N CYS A 52 1.18 21.82 -9.44
CA CYS A 52 1.17 20.50 -10.07
C CYS A 52 1.05 19.34 -9.06
N PRO A 53 0.49 18.19 -9.47
CA PRO A 53 0.55 16.98 -8.67
C PRO A 53 2.00 16.49 -8.48
N ILE A 54 2.24 15.76 -7.40
CA ILE A 54 3.55 15.19 -7.04
C ILE A 54 3.46 13.66 -7.13
N ASP A 55 2.61 13.08 -6.29
CA ASP A 55 2.43 11.63 -6.14
C ASP A 55 0.97 11.30 -5.85
N LYS A 56 0.64 10.04 -6.10
CA LYS A 56 -0.67 9.46 -5.80
C LYS A 56 -0.51 8.09 -5.20
N ALA A 57 -1.29 7.81 -4.17
CA ALA A 57 -1.39 6.49 -3.54
C ALA A 57 -2.84 5.99 -3.60
N ILE A 58 -3.04 4.77 -4.07
CA ILE A 58 -4.32 4.07 -4.09
C ILE A 58 -4.24 2.88 -3.15
N TYR A 59 -5.18 2.78 -2.22
CA TYR A 59 -5.30 1.72 -1.25
C TYR A 59 -6.60 0.96 -1.48
N HIS A 60 -6.53 -0.36 -1.43
CA HIS A 60 -7.71 -1.24 -1.45
C HIS A 60 -7.81 -1.97 -0.12
N TYR A 61 -8.97 -1.91 0.49
CA TYR A 61 -9.28 -2.58 1.74
C TYR A 61 -10.42 -3.57 1.55
N THR A 62 -10.41 -4.67 2.29
CA THR A 62 -11.60 -5.55 2.45
C THR A 62 -12.74 -4.79 3.14
N PRO A 63 -13.99 -5.32 3.11
CA PRO A 63 -15.08 -4.76 3.90
C PRO A 63 -14.77 -4.68 5.40
N ASP A 64 -13.94 -5.59 5.91
CA ASP A 64 -13.49 -5.62 7.31
C ASP A 64 -12.32 -4.66 7.61
N GLY A 65 -11.87 -3.89 6.61
CA GLY A 65 -10.82 -2.88 6.76
C GLY A 65 -9.38 -3.41 6.66
N LEU A 66 -9.18 -4.65 6.22
CA LEU A 66 -7.83 -5.20 6.00
C LEU A 66 -7.26 -4.68 4.69
N LEU A 67 -6.03 -4.15 4.71
CA LEU A 67 -5.34 -3.68 3.51
C LEU A 67 -5.02 -4.87 2.59
N GLN A 68 -5.49 -4.82 1.35
CA GLN A 68 -5.22 -5.83 0.32
C GLN A 68 -4.19 -5.34 -0.69
N LYS A 69 -4.18 -4.05 -1.01
CA LYS A 69 -3.29 -3.50 -2.04
C LYS A 69 -2.95 -2.05 -1.77
N LYS A 70 -1.71 -1.67 -2.08
CA LYS A 70 -1.25 -0.30 -2.18
C LYS A 70 -0.54 -0.09 -3.51
N THR A 71 -0.96 0.89 -4.30
CA THR A 71 -0.31 1.26 -5.56
C THR A 71 0.14 2.71 -5.50
N LEU A 72 1.40 2.97 -5.85
CA LEU A 72 2.02 4.29 -5.85
C LEU A 72 2.28 4.75 -7.28
N TYR A 73 2.01 6.02 -7.54
CA TYR A 73 2.23 6.70 -8.81
C TYR A 73 3.00 7.99 -8.58
N LYS A 74 3.75 8.40 -9.59
CA LYS A 74 4.40 9.71 -9.68
C LYS A 74 3.79 10.49 -10.83
N TRP A 75 3.72 11.81 -10.68
CA TRP A 75 3.27 12.68 -11.75
C TRP A 75 4.43 12.97 -12.71
N ASP A 76 4.21 12.70 -13.99
CA ASP A 76 5.06 13.15 -15.09
C ASP A 76 4.31 14.21 -15.90
N SER A 77 4.98 15.31 -16.24
CA SER A 77 4.33 16.43 -16.92
C SER A 77 3.90 16.12 -18.36
N ASN A 78 4.48 15.10 -18.98
CA ASN A 78 4.23 14.72 -20.39
C ASN A 78 3.27 13.52 -20.50
N ALA A 79 3.35 12.58 -19.56
CA ALA A 79 2.61 11.31 -19.59
C ALA A 79 1.51 11.22 -18.50
N GLY A 80 1.49 12.12 -17.53
CA GLY A 80 0.56 12.08 -16.40
C GLY A 80 1.00 11.10 -15.32
N TRP A 81 0.06 10.34 -14.73
CA TRP A 81 0.37 9.40 -13.66
C TRP A 81 1.11 8.16 -14.18
N ILE A 82 2.38 8.01 -13.79
CA ILE A 82 3.19 6.81 -14.08
C ILE A 82 3.28 5.95 -12.82
N GLY A 83 3.19 4.63 -12.99
CA GLY A 83 3.38 3.69 -11.89
C GLY A 83 4.76 3.85 -11.26
N SER A 84 4.86 3.62 -9.95
CA SER A 84 6.16 3.57 -9.27
C SER A 84 6.35 2.21 -8.62
N GLN A 85 5.41 1.82 -7.77
CA GLN A 85 5.49 0.60 -6.96
C GLN A 85 4.09 0.09 -6.65
N LYS A 86 3.92 -1.21 -6.51
CA LYS A 86 2.73 -1.81 -5.95
C LYS A 86 3.08 -2.85 -4.89
N TYR A 87 2.17 -3.00 -3.94
CA TYR A 87 2.24 -3.93 -2.83
C TYR A 87 0.91 -4.65 -2.77
N ASP A 88 0.93 -5.98 -2.83
CA ASP A 88 -0.23 -6.84 -2.65
C ASP A 88 -0.05 -7.57 -1.32
N TYR A 89 -1.07 -7.51 -0.46
CA TYR A 89 -1.04 -7.99 0.92
C TYR A 89 -2.05 -9.11 1.12
N GLU A 90 -1.66 -10.10 1.90
CA GLU A 90 -2.55 -11.11 2.46
C GLU A 90 -2.40 -11.11 3.97
N CYS A 91 -3.52 -11.02 4.68
CA CYS A 91 -3.56 -11.06 6.13
C CYS A 91 -4.26 -12.33 6.62
N ASN A 92 -3.83 -12.85 7.77
CA ASN A 92 -4.58 -13.88 8.49
C ASN A 92 -5.83 -13.31 9.20
N GLY A 93 -6.57 -14.17 9.89
CA GLY A 93 -7.79 -13.78 10.63
C GLY A 93 -7.56 -12.78 11.76
N ASP A 94 -6.32 -12.63 12.26
CA ASP A 94 -5.95 -11.64 13.28
C ASP A 94 -5.49 -10.31 12.65
N GLY A 95 -5.53 -10.19 11.32
CA GLY A 95 -5.09 -9.01 10.58
C GLY A 95 -3.57 -8.89 10.41
N LYS A 96 -2.79 -9.92 10.76
CA LYS A 96 -1.32 -9.94 10.56
C LYS A 96 -1.00 -10.30 9.11
N ILE A 97 -0.05 -9.60 8.51
CA ILE A 97 0.39 -9.85 7.13
C ILE A 97 1.12 -11.19 7.08
N ILE A 98 0.56 -12.17 6.39
CA ILE A 98 1.19 -13.49 6.15
C ILE A 98 1.92 -13.53 4.80
N ASN A 99 1.53 -12.68 3.86
CA ASN A 99 2.15 -12.59 2.54
C ASN A 99 2.19 -11.13 2.07
N LEU A 100 3.32 -10.71 1.53
CA LEU A 100 3.53 -9.40 0.93
C LEU A 100 4.26 -9.58 -0.39
N ILE A 101 3.66 -9.14 -1.49
CA ILE A 101 4.30 -9.11 -2.81
C ILE A 101 4.56 -7.66 -3.18
N TYR A 102 5.81 -7.33 -3.45
CA TYR A 102 6.27 -6.03 -3.92
C TYR A 102 6.66 -6.11 -5.39
N THR A 103 6.22 -5.14 -6.19
CA THR A 103 6.59 -5.04 -7.62
C THR A 103 6.87 -3.60 -7.99
N GLU A 104 7.99 -3.36 -8.65
CA GLU A 104 8.35 -2.05 -9.19
C GLU A 104 7.80 -1.85 -10.59
N TRP A 105 7.63 -0.58 -10.96
CA TRP A 105 7.39 -0.18 -12.34
C TRP A 105 8.68 -0.29 -13.16
N ASN A 106 8.57 -0.79 -14.39
CA ASN A 106 9.67 -0.81 -15.35
C ASN A 106 9.54 0.38 -16.29
N ASP A 107 10.32 1.43 -16.03
CA ASP A 107 10.31 2.67 -16.83
C ASP A 107 10.67 2.45 -18.30
N LYS A 108 11.52 1.45 -18.61
CA LYS A 108 11.96 1.17 -19.98
C LYS A 108 10.86 0.55 -20.82
N LEU A 109 10.06 -0.32 -20.21
CA LEU A 109 8.96 -1.04 -20.86
C LEU A 109 7.60 -0.35 -20.65
N ASN A 110 7.56 0.68 -19.81
CA ASN A 110 6.35 1.40 -19.40
C ASN A 110 5.24 0.45 -18.92
N THR A 111 5.61 -0.51 -18.08
CA THR A 111 4.72 -1.54 -17.53
C THR A 111 5.21 -2.00 -16.15
N TRP A 112 4.39 -2.71 -15.38
CA TRP A 112 4.85 -3.35 -14.15
C TRP A 112 5.93 -4.40 -14.46
N SER A 113 6.96 -4.46 -13.63
CA SER A 113 8.00 -5.49 -13.76
C SER A 113 7.40 -6.90 -13.69
N CYS A 114 7.94 -7.80 -14.50
CA CYS A 114 7.74 -9.24 -14.39
C CYS A 114 8.51 -9.85 -13.19
N HIS A 115 9.34 -9.05 -12.53
CA HIS A 115 10.07 -9.41 -11.33
C HIS A 115 9.40 -8.81 -10.09
N SER A 116 9.25 -9.61 -9.05
CA SER A 116 8.65 -9.21 -7.79
C SER A 116 9.40 -9.81 -6.60
N GLU A 117 9.35 -9.15 -5.45
CA GLU A 117 9.82 -9.68 -4.18
C GLU A 117 8.62 -10.14 -3.36
N GLN A 118 8.63 -11.38 -2.89
CA GLN A 118 7.61 -11.92 -2.00
C GLN A 118 8.21 -12.17 -0.61
N LEU A 119 7.54 -11.67 0.42
CA LEU A 119 7.83 -11.95 1.82
C LEU A 119 6.69 -12.76 2.42
N VAL A 120 7.01 -13.96 2.92
CA VAL A 120 6.08 -14.81 3.67
C VAL A 120 6.45 -14.77 5.14
N HIS A 121 5.52 -14.31 5.98
CA HIS A 121 5.70 -14.25 7.43
C HIS A 121 5.09 -15.48 8.08
N ILE A 122 5.87 -16.14 8.94
CA ILE A 122 5.48 -17.35 9.66
C ILE A 122 5.38 -17.00 11.13
N TYR A 123 4.22 -17.26 11.71
CA TYR A 123 3.91 -17.00 13.11
C TYR A 123 3.74 -18.30 13.88
N ASP A 124 4.00 -18.28 15.19
CA ASP A 124 3.64 -19.39 16.09
C ASP A 124 2.15 -19.34 16.48
N THR A 125 1.76 -20.26 17.37
CA THR A 125 0.39 -20.40 17.87
C THR A 125 -0.06 -19.23 18.75
N GLU A 126 0.89 -18.53 19.36
CA GLU A 126 0.70 -17.33 20.17
C GLU A 126 0.63 -16.07 19.29
N GLY A 127 0.98 -16.21 18.00
CA GLY A 127 0.98 -15.17 17.00
C GLY A 127 2.28 -14.36 16.95
N GLU A 128 3.34 -14.80 17.62
CA GLU A 128 4.65 -14.15 17.53
C GLU A 128 5.34 -14.51 16.21
N LEU A 129 6.10 -13.57 15.65
CA LEU A 129 6.80 -13.77 14.38
C LEU A 129 7.97 -14.72 14.61
N LEU A 130 7.92 -15.91 14.00
CA LEU A 130 9.00 -16.89 14.04
C LEU A 130 10.04 -16.66 12.95
N ALA A 131 9.58 -16.39 11.73
CA ALA A 131 10.45 -16.28 10.58
C ALA A 131 9.83 -15.46 9.44
N THR A 132 10.69 -14.90 8.60
CA THR A 132 10.32 -14.33 7.30
C THR A 132 11.08 -15.05 6.20
N LYS A 133 10.36 -15.55 5.20
CA LYS A 133 10.93 -16.13 3.99
C LYS A 133 10.83 -15.11 2.85
N GLN A 134 11.97 -14.79 2.24
CA GLN A 134 12.03 -13.98 1.03
C GLN A 134 12.11 -14.87 -0.22
N ILE A 135 11.33 -14.54 -1.24
CA ILE A 135 11.27 -15.26 -2.51
C ILE A 135 11.34 -14.22 -3.64
N HIS A 136 12.30 -14.39 -4.53
CA HIS A 136 12.38 -13.60 -5.76
C HIS A 136 11.51 -14.29 -6.82
N ILE A 137 10.51 -13.59 -7.34
CA ILE A 137 9.62 -14.07 -8.38
C ILE A 137 10.13 -13.51 -9.71
N ASN A 138 10.35 -14.39 -10.68
CA ASN A 138 10.62 -14.00 -12.06
C ASN A 138 9.56 -14.64 -12.97
N ASN A 139 8.72 -13.79 -13.59
CA ASN A 139 7.69 -14.17 -14.55
C ASN A 139 8.10 -13.85 -16.01
N ASP A 140 9.39 -13.83 -16.32
CA ASP A 140 9.91 -13.81 -17.68
C ASP A 140 9.42 -15.06 -18.41
N SER A 141 8.36 -14.90 -19.19
CA SER A 141 7.68 -15.96 -19.92
C SER A 141 8.63 -16.69 -20.89
N THR A 142 9.22 -17.80 -20.44
CA THR A 142 9.65 -18.88 -21.34
C THR A 142 9.11 -20.26 -20.95
N TYR A 143 8.84 -20.56 -19.67
CA TYR A 143 8.28 -21.87 -19.28
C TYR A 143 7.45 -21.81 -17.99
N LEU A 144 6.16 -21.50 -18.08
CA LEU A 144 5.21 -21.86 -17.02
C LEU A 144 4.72 -23.30 -17.26
N MET A 145 5.44 -24.27 -16.72
CA MET A 145 4.89 -25.62 -16.56
C MET A 145 4.07 -25.63 -15.26
N SER A 146 2.74 -25.71 -15.38
CA SER A 146 1.93 -26.19 -14.26
C SER A 146 2.12 -27.70 -14.17
N GLN A 147 2.70 -28.17 -13.06
CA GLN A 147 2.54 -29.58 -12.69
C GLN A 147 1.11 -29.74 -12.14
N LYS A 148 0.32 -30.56 -12.83
CA LYS A 148 -0.93 -31.12 -12.32
C LYS A 148 -0.63 -32.30 -11.42
#